data_AF-A0A6V7LBJ3-F1
#
_entry.id   AF-A0A6V7LBJ3-F1
#
_cell.length_a   1.000
_cell.length_b   1.000
_cell.length_c   1.000
_cell.angle_alpha   90.00
_cell.angle_beta   90.00
_cell.angle_gamma   90.00
#
_symmetry.space_group_name_H-M   'P 1'
#
loop_
_entity.id
_entity.type
_entity.pdbx_description
1 polymer ?
#
loop_
_entity_poly.entity_id
_entity_poly.type
_entity_poly.pdbx_seq_one_letter_code
_entity_poly.pdbx_strand_id
1 'polypeptide(L)'
;NTATRFKTYLPQDIRLTGSWVVGLTELQYPCSIPHIQNRDDGYVAFIKGDEPEEYLKNAPAYAVPRGIYDDLDHLLKGLNHLPVVGNHIWFESKKSNHGYVKMYRKCGDNKSCENLVHLLNFSTKLKNILGFDPDRLEGENGYGFQDSDAYMSDRPASLSRAFPD
;
A
#
# COMPACT_ATOMS: atom_id res chain seq x y z
N ASN A 1 -11.76 -7.40 11.55
CA ASN A 1 -12.70 -8.10 10.65
C ASN A 1 -14.11 -7.93 11.17
N THR A 2 -14.70 -6.76 10.94
CA THR A 2 -16.12 -6.53 11.20
C THR A 2 -16.82 -6.72 9.87
N ALA A 3 -17.35 -7.92 9.62
CA ALA A 3 -18.28 -8.11 8.53
C ALA A 3 -19.48 -7.19 8.81
N THR A 4 -19.61 -6.11 8.06
CA THR A 4 -20.81 -5.28 8.04
C THR A 4 -21.99 -6.20 7.81
N ARG A 5 -22.93 -6.22 8.77
CA ARG A 5 -24.15 -7.03 8.70
C ARG A 5 -24.99 -6.54 7.52
N PHE A 6 -24.84 -7.16 6.36
CA PHE A 6 -25.79 -7.01 5.28
C PHE A 6 -27.07 -7.77 5.64
N LYS A 7 -28.20 -7.06 5.71
CA LYS A 7 -29.52 -7.69 5.68
C LYS A 7 -29.97 -7.71 4.23
N THR A 8 -29.81 -8.84 3.57
CA THR A 8 -30.50 -9.14 2.32
C THR A 8 -31.95 -9.48 2.64
N TYR A 9 -32.88 -8.68 2.12
CA TYR A 9 -34.30 -8.97 2.19
C TYR A 9 -34.66 -9.69 0.89
N LEU A 10 -34.89 -11.00 0.97
CA LEU A 10 -35.51 -11.73 -0.12
C LEU A 10 -36.93 -11.16 -0.35
N PRO A 11 -37.43 -11.16 -1.60
CA PRO A 11 -38.81 -10.83 -1.86
C PRO A 11 -39.72 -11.69 -0.99
N GLN A 12 -40.70 -11.06 -0.33
CA GLN A 12 -41.58 -11.75 0.62
C GLN A 12 -42.45 -12.81 -0.06
N ASP A 13 -42.77 -12.62 -1.34
CA ASP A 13 -43.55 -13.57 -2.14
C ASP A 13 -43.04 -13.67 -3.57
N ILE A 14 -42.93 -14.91 -4.06
CA ILE A 14 -42.70 -15.23 -5.48
C ILE A 14 -43.80 -16.19 -5.91
N ARG A 15 -44.63 -15.79 -6.89
CA ARG A 15 -45.66 -16.66 -7.45
C ARG A 15 -45.12 -17.40 -8.66
N LEU A 16 -45.01 -18.72 -8.55
CA LEU A 16 -44.55 -19.61 -9.61
C LEU A 16 -45.72 -20.50 -10.07
N THR A 17 -45.93 -20.66 -11.38
CA THR A 17 -46.98 -21.51 -11.96
C THR A 17 -46.37 -22.65 -12.77
N GLY A 18 -46.79 -23.90 -12.55
CA GLY A 18 -46.20 -25.09 -13.18
C GLY A 18 -45.23 -25.87 -12.28
N SER A 19 -44.42 -26.76 -12.85
CA SER A 19 -43.40 -27.54 -12.12
C SER A 19 -42.09 -26.78 -12.04
N TRP A 20 -41.58 -26.54 -10.84
CA TRP A 20 -40.36 -25.78 -10.59
C TRP A 20 -39.39 -26.55 -9.72
N VAL A 21 -38.10 -26.30 -9.95
CA VAL A 21 -37.00 -26.65 -9.05
C VAL A 21 -36.31 -25.35 -8.69
N VAL A 22 -36.26 -25.01 -7.40
CA VAL A 22 -35.67 -23.76 -6.91
C VAL A 22 -34.29 -24.06 -6.34
N GLY A 23 -33.26 -23.42 -6.90
CA GLY A 23 -31.92 -23.36 -6.34
C GLY A 23 -31.64 -21.95 -5.83
N LEU A 24 -31.35 -21.81 -4.54
CA LEU A 24 -30.86 -20.56 -3.97
C LEU A 24 -29.34 -20.60 -4.00
N THR A 25 -28.72 -19.57 -4.57
CA THR A 25 -27.27 -19.36 -4.49
C THR A 25 -27.00 -17.97 -3.95
N GLU A 26 -26.14 -17.90 -2.94
CA GLU A 26 -25.65 -16.64 -2.39
C GLU A 26 -24.35 -16.30 -3.12
N LEU A 27 -24.34 -15.18 -3.85
CA LEU A 27 -23.15 -14.64 -4.48
C LEU A 27 -22.61 -13.53 -3.60
N GLN A 28 -21.52 -13.80 -2.87
CA GLN A 28 -20.78 -12.78 -2.15
C GLN A 28 -19.77 -12.13 -3.10
N TYR A 29 -20.05 -10.89 -3.51
CA TYR A 29 -19.07 -10.04 -4.17
C TYR A 29 -18.41 -9.13 -3.12
N PRO A 30 -17.07 -9.06 -3.05
CA PRO A 30 -16.43 -8.04 -2.25
C PRO A 30 -16.81 -6.66 -2.82
N CYS A 31 -17.54 -5.85 -2.05
CA CYS A 31 -17.94 -4.50 -2.45
C CYS A 31 -16.75 -3.56 -2.70
N SER A 32 -15.54 -3.96 -2.29
CA SER A 32 -14.34 -3.18 -2.48
C SER A 32 -13.14 -4.09 -2.76
N ILE A 33 -12.59 -3.97 -3.98
CA ILE A 33 -11.37 -4.67 -4.40
C ILE A 33 -10.20 -3.75 -4.09
N PRO A 34 -9.14 -4.18 -3.37
CA PRO A 34 -7.99 -3.34 -3.12
C PRO A 34 -7.25 -3.09 -4.44
N HIS A 35 -7.47 -1.90 -5.01
CA HIS A 35 -6.89 -1.49 -6.28
C HIS A 35 -6.18 -0.15 -6.13
N ILE A 36 -5.13 0.05 -6.92
CA ILE A 36 -4.53 1.35 -7.17
C ILE A 36 -4.99 1.76 -8.56
N GLN A 37 -5.94 2.69 -8.65
CA GLN A 37 -6.56 3.12 -9.92
C GLN A 37 -5.99 4.45 -10.40
N ASN A 38 -5.84 5.41 -9.49
CA ASN A 38 -5.34 6.74 -9.82
C ASN A 38 -3.85 6.88 -9.54
N ARG A 39 -3.22 7.88 -10.15
CA ARG A 39 -1.81 8.23 -9.85
C ARG A 39 -1.64 8.60 -8.37
N ASP A 40 -2.65 9.26 -7.82
CA ASP A 40 -2.63 9.77 -6.45
C ASP A 40 -3.02 8.69 -5.42
N ASP A 41 -3.60 7.57 -5.88
CA ASP A 41 -3.93 6.43 -5.02
C ASP A 41 -2.67 5.78 -4.45
N GLY A 42 -1.55 5.84 -5.18
CA GLY A 42 -0.30 5.19 -4.80
C GLY A 42 0.87 5.87 -5.49
N TYR A 43 1.67 6.58 -4.71
CA TYR A 43 2.95 7.10 -5.17
C TYR A 43 4.05 6.84 -4.15
N VAL A 44 5.28 6.87 -4.64
CA VAL A 44 6.50 6.90 -3.83
C VAL A 44 7.29 8.13 -4.27
N ALA A 45 7.70 8.98 -3.34
CA ALA A 45 8.59 10.11 -3.64
C ALA A 45 9.93 9.92 -2.93
N PHE A 46 11.02 10.19 -3.65
CA PHE A 46 12.37 10.24 -3.08
C PHE A 46 12.78 11.68 -2.90
N ILE A 47 13.26 11.99 -1.70
CA ILE A 47 13.80 13.31 -1.40
C ILE A 47 15.22 13.15 -0.89
N LYS A 48 16.13 13.95 -1.42
CA LYS A 48 17.51 14.05 -0.94
C LYS A 48 17.54 14.98 0.28
N GLY A 49 18.21 14.54 1.35
CA GLY A 49 18.23 15.23 2.64
C GLY A 49 18.74 16.68 2.64
N ASP A 50 19.50 17.10 1.63
CA ASP A 50 20.05 18.46 1.54
C ASP A 50 19.13 19.43 0.76
N GLU A 51 17.99 18.97 0.25
CA GLU A 51 17.10 19.78 -0.57
C GLU A 51 16.20 20.69 0.30
N PRO A 52 15.90 21.92 -0.15
CA PRO A 52 15.02 22.84 0.58
C PRO A 52 13.64 22.25 0.85
N GLU A 53 12.95 22.74 1.87
CA GLU A 53 11.60 22.29 2.26
C GLU A 53 10.57 22.41 1.11
N GLU A 54 10.77 23.37 0.20
CA GLU A 54 9.96 23.56 -1.00
C GLU A 54 10.16 22.45 -2.05
N TYR A 55 11.33 21.80 -2.06
CA TYR A 55 11.61 20.62 -2.88
C TYR A 55 10.96 19.36 -2.29
N LEU A 56 10.80 19.27 -0.96
CA LEU A 56 10.04 18.17 -0.32
C LEU A 56 8.61 18.10 -0.87
N LYS A 57 7.98 19.28 -1.07
CA LYS A 57 6.60 19.40 -1.59
C LYS A 57 6.49 19.11 -3.09
N ASN A 58 7.57 19.28 -3.83
CA ASN A 58 7.61 19.13 -5.30
C ASN A 58 8.43 17.93 -5.78
N ALA A 59 8.84 17.05 -4.86
CA ALA A 59 9.68 15.91 -5.18
C ALA A 59 9.00 15.03 -6.24
N PRO A 60 9.75 14.50 -7.22
CA PRO A 60 9.17 13.68 -8.26
C PRO A 60 8.51 12.43 -7.65
N ALA A 61 7.19 12.39 -7.76
CA ALA A 61 6.37 11.28 -7.30
C ALA A 61 6.28 10.21 -8.40
N TYR A 62 6.76 9.01 -8.05
CA TYR A 62 6.70 7.82 -8.88
C TYR A 62 5.41 7.08 -8.61
N ALA A 63 4.58 6.97 -9.64
CA ALA A 63 3.30 6.28 -9.53
C ALA A 63 3.54 4.79 -9.33
N VAL A 64 2.87 4.21 -8.33
CA VAL A 64 2.78 2.77 -8.18
C VAL A 64 1.96 2.21 -9.34
N PRO A 65 2.33 1.05 -9.93
CA PRO A 65 1.60 0.49 -11.05
C PRO A 65 0.10 0.37 -10.74
N ARG A 66 -0.72 0.72 -11.72
CA ARG A 66 -2.17 0.56 -11.58
C ARG A 66 -2.51 -0.91 -11.69
N GLY A 67 -3.42 -1.37 -10.84
CA GLY A 67 -3.81 -2.77 -10.85
C GLY A 67 -4.62 -3.19 -9.65
N ILE A 68 -5.15 -4.41 -9.77
CA ILE A 68 -5.69 -5.19 -8.67
C ILE A 68 -4.53 -6.02 -8.13
N TYR A 69 -4.30 -5.93 -6.84
CA TYR A 69 -3.27 -6.71 -6.16
C TYR A 69 -3.95 -7.82 -5.38
N ASP A 70 -3.61 -9.08 -5.68
CA ASP A 70 -4.21 -10.25 -5.03
C ASP A 70 -3.70 -10.43 -3.60
N ASP A 71 -2.45 -10.07 -3.38
CA ASP A 71 -1.78 -10.14 -2.08
C ASP A 71 -0.74 -9.01 -1.92
N LEU A 72 -0.24 -8.90 -0.68
CA LEU A 72 0.77 -7.90 -0.34
C LEU A 72 2.07 -8.14 -1.11
N ASP A 73 2.46 -9.39 -1.35
CA ASP A 73 3.71 -9.71 -2.04
C ASP A 73 3.70 -9.22 -3.50
N HIS A 74 2.56 -9.29 -4.17
CA HIS A 74 2.37 -8.74 -5.51
C HIS A 74 2.54 -7.22 -5.51
N LEU A 75 1.98 -6.52 -4.53
CA LEU A 75 2.17 -5.07 -4.37
C LEU A 75 3.64 -4.72 -4.09
N LEU A 76 4.30 -5.42 -3.17
CA LEU A 76 5.70 -5.17 -2.82
C LEU A 76 6.63 -5.45 -4.00
N LYS A 77 6.35 -6.50 -4.79
CA LYS A 77 7.05 -6.72 -6.06
C LYS A 77 6.87 -5.51 -6.98
N GLY A 78 5.66 -4.98 -7.14
CA GLY A 78 5.41 -3.77 -7.92
C GLY A 78 6.26 -2.59 -7.47
N LEU A 79 6.33 -2.33 -6.16
CA LEU A 79 7.16 -1.28 -5.57
C LEU A 79 8.65 -1.51 -5.83
N ASN A 80 9.14 -2.72 -5.63
CA ASN A 80 10.55 -3.08 -5.81
C ASN A 80 11.01 -3.05 -7.27
N HIS A 81 10.10 -3.14 -8.25
CA HIS A 81 10.45 -3.01 -9.67
C HIS A 81 10.39 -1.57 -10.19
N LEU A 82 9.94 -0.60 -9.39
CA LEU A 82 10.02 0.81 -9.78
C LEU A 82 11.50 1.21 -9.90
N PRO A 83 11.99 1.69 -11.06
CA PRO A 83 13.43 1.89 -11.29
C PRO A 83 14.11 2.79 -10.26
N VAL A 84 13.41 3.80 -9.75
CA VAL A 84 13.95 4.72 -8.73
C VAL A 84 13.83 4.13 -7.32
N VAL A 85 12.88 3.22 -7.08
CA VAL A 85 12.74 2.55 -5.78
C VAL A 85 13.70 1.38 -5.68
N GLY A 86 13.63 0.42 -6.60
CA GLY A 86 14.34 -0.87 -6.53
C GLY A 86 15.87 -0.80 -6.55
N ASN A 87 16.43 0.35 -6.91
CA ASN A 87 17.87 0.63 -6.85
C ASN A 87 18.31 1.22 -5.51
N HIS A 88 17.39 1.82 -4.75
CA HIS A 88 17.70 2.55 -3.51
C HIS A 88 17.13 1.89 -2.27
N ILE A 89 15.92 1.36 -2.36
CA ILE A 89 15.13 0.83 -1.27
C ILE A 89 14.55 -0.51 -1.67
N TRP A 90 14.43 -1.41 -0.69
CA TRP A 90 13.76 -2.67 -0.85
C TRP A 90 12.69 -2.84 0.21
N PHE A 91 11.51 -3.29 -0.22
CA PHE A 91 10.38 -3.65 0.62
C PHE A 91 10.26 -5.16 0.72
N GLU A 92 10.07 -5.68 1.93
CA GLU A 92 9.77 -7.09 2.15
C GLU A 92 8.69 -7.29 3.21
N SER A 93 7.81 -8.27 2.98
CA SER A 93 7.01 -8.88 4.03
C SER A 93 7.44 -10.34 4.12
N LYS A 94 7.79 -10.79 5.32
CA LYS A 94 8.10 -12.20 5.60
C LYS A 94 7.17 -12.67 6.69
N LYS A 95 6.85 -13.98 6.71
CA LYS A 95 6.11 -14.58 7.83
C LYS A 95 6.78 -14.31 9.19
N SER A 96 8.12 -14.28 9.20
CA SER A 96 8.93 -13.91 10.38
C SER A 96 8.71 -12.48 10.87
N ASN A 97 8.15 -11.61 10.04
CA ASN A 97 7.85 -10.23 10.39
C ASN A 97 6.41 -10.09 10.91
N HIS A 98 5.68 -11.17 11.19
CA HIS A 98 4.31 -11.13 11.75
C HIS A 98 3.31 -10.25 10.97
N GLY A 99 3.48 -10.15 9.64
CA GLY A 99 2.64 -9.31 8.77
C GLY A 99 3.09 -7.85 8.67
N TYR A 100 4.19 -7.46 9.31
CA TYR A 100 4.80 -6.15 9.16
C TYR A 100 5.65 -6.07 7.88
N VAL A 101 5.65 -4.89 7.26
CA VAL A 101 6.51 -4.59 6.12
C VAL A 101 7.82 -4.05 6.65
N LYS A 102 8.93 -4.64 6.20
CA LYS A 102 10.27 -4.10 6.39
C LYS A 102 10.70 -3.37 5.14
N MET A 103 11.37 -2.26 5.35
CA MET A 103 11.96 -1.41 4.33
C MET A 103 13.42 -1.21 4.66
N TYR A 104 14.34 -1.44 3.73
CA TYR A 104 15.76 -1.25 3.97
C TYR A 104 16.47 -0.64 2.78
N ARG A 105 17.56 0.05 3.06
CA ARG A 105 18.42 0.68 2.06
C ARG A 105 19.21 -0.37 1.28
N LYS A 106 19.20 -0.27 -0.05
CA LYS A 106 19.94 -1.15 -0.98
C LYS A 106 21.14 -0.46 -1.63
N CYS A 107 21.17 0.87 -1.65
CA CYS A 107 22.21 1.66 -2.33
C CYS A 107 23.47 1.94 -1.49
N GLY A 108 23.80 1.09 -0.52
CA GLY A 108 24.92 1.30 0.43
C GLY A 108 26.28 1.49 -0.22
N ASP A 109 26.53 0.84 -1.37
CA ASP A 109 27.84 0.89 -2.06
C ASP A 109 27.90 1.88 -3.22
N ASN A 110 26.80 2.60 -3.50
CA ASN A 110 26.77 3.56 -4.59
C ASN A 110 27.33 4.90 -4.13
N LYS A 111 28.50 5.28 -4.63
CA LYS A 111 29.16 6.58 -4.34
C LYS A 111 28.24 7.78 -4.56
N SER A 112 27.25 7.69 -5.45
CA SER A 112 26.25 8.75 -5.65
C SER A 112 25.26 8.90 -4.49
N CYS A 113 25.28 8.01 -3.51
CA CYS A 113 24.35 7.93 -2.38
C CYS A 113 25.04 7.98 -1.02
N GLU A 114 26.37 8.11 -0.97
CA GLU A 114 27.19 7.96 0.24
C GLU A 114 26.85 9.00 1.34
N ASN A 115 26.27 10.14 0.97
CA ASN A 115 25.83 11.20 1.91
C ASN A 115 24.37 11.64 1.69
N LEU A 116 23.55 10.84 1.01
CA LEU A 116 22.16 11.19 0.75
C LEU A 116 21.24 10.52 1.77
N VAL A 117 20.48 11.33 2.52
CA VAL A 117 19.31 10.83 3.24
C VAL A 117 18.25 10.47 2.20
N HIS A 118 17.82 9.20 2.15
CA HIS A 118 16.65 8.81 1.38
C HIS A 118 15.43 9.05 2.23
N LEU A 119 14.71 10.13 1.97
CA LEU A 119 13.36 10.29 2.52
C LEU A 119 12.37 9.66 1.55
N LEU A 120 11.55 8.76 2.07
CA LEU A 120 10.43 8.19 1.35
C LEU A 120 9.11 8.79 1.83
N ASN A 121 8.29 9.18 0.87
CA ASN A 121 6.90 9.56 1.10
C ASN A 121 5.95 8.69 0.27
N PHE A 122 4.75 8.48 0.80
CA PHE A 122 3.72 7.62 0.22
C PHE A 122 2.36 8.32 0.25
N SER A 123 1.47 7.98 -0.69
CA SER A 123 0.06 8.36 -0.55
C SER A 123 -0.55 7.81 0.75
N THR A 124 -1.55 8.48 1.31
CA THR A 124 -2.27 8.02 2.52
C THR A 124 -2.78 6.58 2.37
N LYS A 125 -3.33 6.26 1.20
CA LYS A 125 -3.82 4.91 0.89
C LYS A 125 -2.68 3.88 0.91
N LEU A 126 -1.52 4.20 0.35
CA LEU A 126 -0.36 3.31 0.38
C LEU A 126 0.24 3.21 1.79
N LYS A 127 0.31 4.31 2.57
CA LYS A 127 0.70 4.28 3.99
C LYS A 127 -0.20 3.29 4.76
N ASN A 128 -1.52 3.40 4.58
CA ASN A 128 -2.47 2.53 5.24
C ASN A 128 -2.28 1.05 4.85
N ILE A 129 -2.12 0.76 3.55
CA ILE A 129 -1.89 -0.62 3.07
C ILE A 129 -0.61 -1.21 3.67
N LEU A 130 0.50 -0.46 3.62
CA LEU A 130 1.81 -0.91 4.10
C LEU A 130 1.92 -0.92 5.62
N GLY A 131 0.90 -0.42 6.34
CA GLY A 131 0.88 -0.39 7.80
C GLY A 131 1.74 0.73 8.39
N PHE A 132 1.99 1.79 7.61
CA PHE A 132 2.65 3.01 8.04
C PHE A 132 1.64 3.98 8.66
N ASP A 133 2.11 4.81 9.59
CA ASP A 133 1.33 5.90 10.17
C ASP A 133 0.99 6.95 9.08
N PRO A 134 -0.31 7.18 8.78
CA PRO A 134 -0.72 8.19 7.81
C PRO A 134 -0.44 9.62 8.27
N ASP A 135 -0.51 9.87 9.58
CA ASP A 135 -0.37 11.18 10.22
C ASP A 135 1.09 11.56 10.43
N ARG A 136 2.03 10.64 10.15
CA ARG A 136 3.44 10.97 10.07
C ARG A 136 3.65 11.89 8.86
N LEU A 137 3.69 13.19 9.17
CA LEU A 137 3.60 14.32 8.25
C LEU A 137 4.82 14.44 7.33
N GLU A 138 4.52 14.89 6.13
CA GLU A 138 5.44 15.47 5.14
C GLU A 138 6.15 16.69 5.77
N GLY A 139 7.35 16.53 6.31
CA GLY A 139 8.14 17.68 6.77
C GLY A 139 9.13 17.41 7.90
N GLU A 140 8.82 16.51 8.84
CA GLU A 140 9.76 16.18 9.94
C GLU A 140 10.61 14.94 9.63
N ASN A 141 11.07 14.83 8.39
CA ASN A 141 11.68 13.65 7.77
C ASN A 141 10.61 12.61 7.41
N GLY A 142 10.48 12.31 6.12
CA GLY A 142 9.81 11.09 5.66
C GLY A 142 10.43 9.83 6.28
N TYR A 143 10.13 8.64 5.77
CA TYR A 143 10.86 7.45 6.22
C TYR A 143 12.32 7.57 5.76
N GLY A 144 13.16 8.12 6.64
CA GLY A 144 14.53 8.51 6.37
C GLY A 144 15.49 7.36 6.61
N PHE A 145 16.29 7.07 5.60
CA PHE A 145 17.39 6.11 5.69
C PHE A 145 18.70 6.89 5.64
N GLN A 146 19.41 6.95 6.76
CA GLN A 146 20.80 7.43 6.80
C GLN A 146 21.78 6.26 6.67
N ASP A 147 21.49 5.10 7.24
CA ASP A 147 22.36 3.91 7.22
C ASP A 147 21.62 2.61 6.84
N SER A 148 22.25 1.45 7.01
CA SER A 148 21.71 0.10 6.79
C SER A 148 20.49 -0.27 7.65
N ASP A 149 19.85 0.71 8.29
CA ASP A 149 18.75 0.51 9.19
C ASP A 149 17.50 0.06 8.43
N ALA A 150 16.95 -1.06 8.89
CA ALA A 150 15.67 -1.54 8.42
C ALA A 150 14.55 -0.84 9.20
N TYR A 151 13.67 -0.15 8.47
CA TYR A 151 12.46 0.41 9.03
C TYR A 151 11.33 -0.63 8.98
N MET A 152 10.63 -0.81 10.09
CA MET A 152 9.43 -1.66 10.18
C MET A 152 8.18 -0.80 10.16
N SER A 153 7.14 -1.25 9.48
CA SER A 153 5.82 -0.61 9.56
C SER A 153 5.31 -0.50 11.01
N ASP A 154 4.48 0.49 11.29
CA ASP A 154 3.99 0.77 12.65
C ASP A 154 2.89 -0.25 13.06
N ARG A 155 2.26 -0.89 12.08
CA ARG A 155 1.25 -1.94 12.24
C ARG A 155 1.34 -2.99 11.13
N PRO A 156 0.68 -4.15 11.29
CA PRO A 156 0.63 -5.16 10.23
C PRO A 156 -0.01 -4.60 8.95
N ALA A 157 0.68 -4.81 7.84
CA ALA A 157 0.24 -4.43 6.51
C ALA A 157 -0.94 -5.29 6.05
N SER A 158 -1.85 -4.68 5.30
CA SER A 158 -2.99 -5.37 4.71
C SER A 158 -3.56 -4.57 3.56
N LEU A 159 -3.82 -5.23 2.45
CA LEU A 159 -4.55 -4.66 1.32
C LEU A 159 -5.94 -4.15 1.72
N SER A 160 -6.58 -4.75 2.72
CA SER A 160 -7.89 -4.30 3.23
C SER A 160 -7.87 -2.90 3.82
N ARG A 161 -6.69 -2.37 4.18
CA ARG A 161 -6.51 -1.00 4.69
C ARG A 161 -6.48 0.06 3.58
N ALA A 162 -6.62 -0.35 2.31
CA ALA A 162 -6.82 0.57 1.20
C ALA A 162 -8.13 1.36 1.31
N PHE A 163 -9.07 0.89 2.15
CA PHE A 163 -10.36 1.52 2.38
C PHE A 163 -10.30 2.33 3.68
N PRO A 164 -10.84 3.57 3.71
CA PRO A 164 -11.02 4.30 4.96
C PRO A 164 -11.95 3.51 5.90
N ASP A 165 -11.67 3.58 7.21
CA ASP A 165 -12.52 3.02 8.26
C ASP A 165 -13.88 3.74 8.34
#